data_AF-A0A7S0BXF9-F1
#
_entry.id   AF-A0A7S0BXF9-F1
#
_cell.length_a   1.000
_cell.length_b   1.000
_cell.length_c   1.000
_cell.angle_alpha   90.00
_cell.angle_beta   90.00
_cell.angle_gamma   90.00
#
_symmetry.space_group_name_H-M   'P 1'
#
loop_
_entity.id
_entity.type
_entity.pdbx_description
1 polymer ?
#
loop_
_entity_poly.entity_id
_entity_poly.type
_entity_poly.pdbx_seq_one_letter_code
_entity_poly.pdbx_strand_id
1 'polypeptide(L)'
;RCIHFPETVGYPKVGSNTLNDYLNCIGLAANHGGPGKRMFMQLSAGEPIFLKEWEHINAYTQLDTNTGTGFYPQISLLDELHEVHPNSTFVFNFRSSCNER
;
A
#
# COMPACT_ATOMS: atom_id res chain seq x y z
N ARG A 1 3.49 20.42 -11.53
CA ARG A 1 2.82 20.07 -10.25
C ARG A 1 3.26 18.66 -9.91
N CYS A 2 4.05 18.47 -8.86
CA CYS A 2 4.52 17.14 -8.45
C CYS A 2 3.40 16.44 -7.69
N ILE A 3 2.79 15.44 -8.31
CA ILE A 3 1.82 14.56 -7.65
C ILE A 3 2.65 13.66 -6.72
N HIS A 4 2.45 13.82 -5.41
CA HIS A 4 3.03 12.94 -4.40
C HIS A 4 2.12 11.73 -4.24
N PHE A 5 2.69 10.52 -4.35
CA PHE A 5 1.96 9.26 -4.19
C PHE A 5 2.22 8.70 -2.79
N PRO A 6 1.27 8.77 -1.84
CA PRO A 6 1.43 8.12 -0.55
C PRO A 6 1.12 6.61 -0.64
N GLU A 7 2.08 5.78 -0.25
CA GLU A 7 1.95 4.32 -0.15
C GLU A 7 2.01 3.87 1.31
N THR A 8 1.08 3.02 1.77
CA THR A 8 1.01 2.65 3.19
C THR A 8 1.59 1.26 3.44
N VAL A 9 2.51 1.13 4.40
CA VAL A 9 3.35 -0.08 4.58
C VAL A 9 3.30 -0.69 6.00
N GLY A 10 2.16 -0.64 6.68
CA GLY A 10 2.00 -1.09 8.09
C GLY A 10 1.76 -2.60 8.34
N TYR A 11 1.27 -2.95 9.53
CA TYR A 11 0.67 -4.29 9.77
C TYR A 11 -0.83 -4.26 9.45
N PRO A 12 -1.52 -5.38 9.18
CA PRO A 12 -2.98 -5.38 9.09
C PRO A 12 -3.61 -4.89 10.39
N LYS A 13 -4.85 -4.37 10.32
CA LYS A 13 -5.62 -3.91 11.50
C LYS A 13 -4.97 -2.75 12.28
N VAL A 14 -4.13 -1.96 11.63
CA VAL A 14 -3.53 -0.70 12.16
C VAL A 14 -4.20 0.56 11.62
N GLY A 15 -5.43 0.44 11.10
CA GLY A 15 -6.20 1.58 10.62
C GLY A 15 -6.02 1.90 9.12
N SER A 16 -5.71 0.91 8.28
CA SER A 16 -5.61 1.12 6.83
C SER A 16 -6.94 1.56 6.19
N ASN A 17 -8.10 1.12 6.73
CA ASN A 17 -9.42 1.61 6.30
C ASN A 17 -9.57 3.11 6.56
N THR A 18 -9.29 3.54 7.79
CA THR A 18 -9.39 4.96 8.18
C THR A 18 -8.43 5.84 7.37
N LEU A 19 -7.22 5.36 7.09
CA LEU A 19 -6.27 6.08 6.24
C LEU A 19 -6.77 6.16 4.78
N ASN A 20 -7.33 5.08 4.24
CA ASN A 20 -7.98 5.11 2.92
C ASN A 20 -9.12 6.14 2.85
N ASP A 21 -9.98 6.18 3.86
CA ASP A 21 -11.10 7.12 3.92
C ASP A 21 -10.60 8.56 4.00
N TYR A 22 -9.57 8.81 4.81
CA TYR A 22 -8.93 10.13 4.92
C TYR A 22 -8.35 10.59 3.57
N LEU A 23 -7.60 9.72 2.87
CA LEU A 23 -6.98 10.06 1.60
C LEU A 23 -8.03 10.37 0.52
N ASN A 24 -9.08 9.56 0.43
CA ASN A 24 -10.21 9.83 -0.46
C ASN A 24 -10.91 11.15 -0.10
N CYS A 25 -11.08 11.44 1.19
CA CYS A 25 -11.68 12.69 1.68
C CYS A 25 -10.91 13.94 1.26
N ILE A 26 -9.57 13.89 1.23
CA ILE A 26 -8.72 15.01 0.79
C ILE A 26 -8.51 15.06 -0.74
N GLY A 27 -9.23 14.23 -1.50
CA GLY A 27 -9.20 14.23 -2.97
C GLY A 27 -8.05 13.42 -3.58
N LEU A 28 -7.39 12.55 -2.80
CA LEU A 28 -6.44 11.57 -3.34
C LEU A 28 -7.18 10.26 -3.56
N ALA A 29 -7.27 9.81 -4.81
CA ALA A 29 -7.89 8.53 -5.13
C ALA A 29 -7.09 7.40 -4.46
N ALA A 30 -7.62 6.85 -3.37
CA ALA A 30 -6.97 5.81 -2.60
C ALA A 30 -7.62 4.46 -2.89
N ASN A 31 -6.78 3.44 -3.08
CA ASN A 31 -7.23 2.08 -3.26
C ASN A 31 -6.90 1.25 -2.02
N HIS A 32 -7.95 0.65 -1.45
CA HIS A 32 -7.92 -0.31 -0.37
C HIS A 32 -8.59 -1.60 -0.86
N GLY A 33 -7.87 -2.72 -0.91
CA GLY A 33 -8.46 -3.97 -1.40
C GLY A 33 -7.54 -4.97 -2.09
N GLY A 34 -6.24 -4.97 -1.80
CA GLY A 34 -5.29 -5.91 -2.39
C GLY A 34 -4.38 -5.46 -3.51
N PRO A 35 -4.08 -4.15 -3.71
CA PRO A 35 -3.10 -3.76 -4.71
C PRO A 35 -1.76 -4.46 -4.48
N GLY A 36 -1.29 -4.54 -3.23
CA GLY A 36 -0.05 -5.26 -2.89
C GLY A 36 -0.01 -6.72 -3.34
N LYS A 37 -1.11 -7.48 -3.19
CA LYS A 37 -1.15 -8.89 -3.65
C LYS A 37 -1.02 -8.99 -5.18
N ARG A 38 -1.73 -8.10 -5.90
CA ARG A 38 -1.70 -8.08 -7.37
C ARG A 38 -0.35 -7.57 -7.91
N MET A 39 0.23 -6.56 -7.27
CA MET A 39 1.60 -6.07 -7.53
C MET A 39 2.61 -7.20 -7.39
N PHE A 40 2.52 -7.98 -6.30
CA PHE A 40 3.38 -9.14 -6.07
C PHE A 40 3.23 -10.21 -7.16
N MET A 41 1.99 -10.50 -7.56
CA MET A 41 1.72 -11.47 -8.63
C MET A 41 2.25 -10.99 -10.00
N GLN A 42 2.13 -9.71 -10.31
CA GLN A 42 2.70 -9.12 -11.53
C GLN A 42 4.22 -9.21 -11.56
N LEU A 43 4.87 -8.82 -10.45
CA LEU A 43 6.32 -8.91 -10.35
C LEU A 43 6.79 -10.36 -10.52
N SER A 44 6.11 -11.32 -9.89
CA SER A 44 6.42 -12.76 -10.01
C SER A 44 6.24 -13.29 -11.44
N ALA A 45 5.39 -12.65 -12.25
CA ALA A 45 5.17 -13.00 -13.65
C ALA A 45 6.11 -12.25 -14.62
N GLY A 46 6.97 -11.35 -14.12
CA GLY A 46 7.80 -10.49 -14.97
C GLY A 46 7.03 -9.36 -15.65
N GLU A 47 5.84 -9.03 -15.14
CA GLU A 47 4.97 -7.98 -15.66
C GLU A 47 5.16 -6.66 -14.89
N PRO A 48 4.78 -5.50 -15.46
CA PRO A 48 4.82 -4.22 -14.74
C PRO A 48 4.03 -4.30 -13.44
N ILE A 49 4.57 -3.74 -12.35
CA ILE A 49 3.98 -3.80 -11.00
C ILE A 49 2.66 -3.01 -10.90
N PHE A 50 2.57 -1.92 -11.67
CA PHE A 50 1.38 -1.08 -11.74
C PHE A 50 0.59 -1.37 -13.01
N LEU A 51 -0.66 -1.76 -12.83
CA LEU A 51 -1.57 -1.94 -13.95
C LEU A 51 -1.97 -0.57 -14.52
N LYS A 52 -2.13 -0.52 -15.85
CA LYS A 52 -2.64 0.68 -16.54
C LYS A 52 -4.01 1.12 -16.02
N GLU A 53 -4.85 0.17 -15.61
CA GLU A 53 -6.14 0.45 -14.95
C GLU A 53 -5.99 1.25 -13.65
N TRP A 54 -4.79 1.34 -13.06
CA TRP A 54 -4.51 2.00 -11.79
C TRP A 54 -3.79 3.34 -11.92
N GLU A 55 -3.57 3.85 -13.15
CA GLU A 55 -2.92 5.15 -13.35
C GLU A 55 -3.66 6.32 -12.66
N HIS A 56 -4.95 6.16 -12.41
CA HIS A 56 -5.78 7.16 -11.72
C HIS A 56 -5.70 7.07 -10.19
N ILE A 57 -5.05 6.05 -9.62
CA ILE A 57 -4.90 5.87 -8.18
C ILE A 57 -3.70 6.69 -7.72
N ASN A 58 -3.91 7.50 -6.67
CA ASN A 58 -2.88 8.34 -6.08
C ASN A 58 -2.26 7.71 -4.84
N ALA A 59 -2.96 6.78 -4.19
CA ALA A 59 -2.49 6.17 -2.96
C ALA A 59 -2.84 4.68 -2.87
N TYR A 60 -1.85 3.87 -2.55
CA TYR A 60 -2.04 2.44 -2.36
C TYR A 60 -2.03 2.13 -0.86
N THR A 61 -3.18 1.74 -0.34
CA THR A 61 -3.31 1.40 1.06
C THR A 61 -3.23 -0.11 1.28
N GLN A 62 -2.73 -0.49 2.45
CA GLN A 62 -2.47 -1.87 2.77
C GLN A 62 -3.76 -2.67 2.99
N LEU A 63 -3.71 -3.93 2.54
CA LEU A 63 -4.70 -4.95 2.86
C LEU A 63 -4.93 -5.02 4.38
N ASP A 64 -6.19 -4.90 4.77
CA ASP A 64 -6.62 -5.11 6.16
C ASP A 64 -6.65 -6.60 6.55
N THR A 65 -6.17 -7.49 5.69
CA THR A 65 -6.14 -8.94 5.90
C THR A 65 -4.80 -9.54 5.50
N ASN A 66 -4.40 -10.58 6.24
CA ASN A 66 -3.28 -11.43 5.87
C ASN A 66 -3.69 -12.36 4.73
N THR A 67 -2.97 -12.32 3.61
CA THR A 67 -3.17 -13.28 2.51
C THR A 67 -2.44 -14.61 2.74
N GLY A 68 -1.69 -14.72 3.84
CA GLY A 68 -0.98 -15.90 4.32
C GLY A 68 -0.26 -15.61 5.65
N THR A 69 0.21 -16.64 6.34
CA THR A 69 0.97 -16.47 7.59
C THR A 69 2.29 -15.75 7.32
N GLY A 70 2.48 -14.56 7.90
CA GLY A 70 3.74 -13.80 7.81
C GLY A 70 4.03 -13.18 6.44
N PHE A 71 3.08 -13.13 5.52
CA PHE A 71 3.26 -12.56 4.19
C PHE A 71 2.58 -11.21 4.06
N TYR A 72 3.39 -10.15 3.91
CA TYR A 72 2.97 -8.75 3.81
C TYR A 72 3.48 -8.15 2.50
N PRO A 73 2.79 -8.38 1.38
CA PRO A 73 3.31 -8.08 0.06
C PRO A 73 3.66 -6.60 -0.15
N GLN A 74 2.96 -5.65 0.49
CA GLN A 74 3.30 -4.23 0.36
C GLN A 74 4.66 -3.87 0.98
N ILE A 75 5.04 -4.49 2.09
CA ILE A 75 6.35 -4.25 2.73
C ILE A 75 7.45 -4.94 1.93
N SER A 76 7.19 -6.16 1.46
CA SER A 76 8.16 -6.95 0.70
C SER A 76 8.53 -6.35 -0.65
N LEU A 77 7.74 -5.39 -1.16
CA LEU A 77 7.95 -4.75 -2.47
C LEU A 77 8.48 -3.31 -2.36
N LEU A 78 8.95 -2.88 -1.18
CA LEU A 78 9.36 -1.49 -0.94
C LEU A 78 10.44 -1.01 -1.91
N ASP A 79 11.43 -1.84 -2.20
CA ASP A 79 12.54 -1.49 -3.08
C ASP A 79 12.04 -1.30 -4.53
N GLU A 80 11.22 -2.23 -5.00
CA GLU A 80 10.65 -2.19 -6.35
C GLU A 80 9.65 -1.05 -6.53
N LEU A 81 8.84 -0.76 -5.51
CA LEU A 81 7.92 0.38 -5.51
C LEU A 81 8.70 1.71 -5.55
N HIS A 82 9.79 1.80 -4.79
CA HIS A 82 10.65 2.99 -4.79
C HIS A 82 11.43 3.16 -6.10
N GLU A 83 11.84 2.06 -6.75
CA GLU A 83 12.50 2.11 -8.05
C GLU A 83 11.56 2.68 -9.14
N VAL A 84 10.30 2.25 -9.15
CA VAL A 84 9.32 2.70 -10.15
C VAL A 84 8.81 4.11 -9.85
N HIS A 85 8.60 4.44 -8.57
CA HIS A 85 8.14 5.76 -8.15
C HIS A 85 9.05 6.35 -7.05
N PRO A 86 10.21 6.91 -7.42
CA PRO A 86 11.21 7.40 -6.45
C PRO A 86 10.73 8.62 -5.65
N ASN A 87 9.69 9.30 -6.11
CA ASN A 87 9.09 10.45 -5.43
C ASN A 87 7.85 10.07 -4.58
N SER A 88 7.56 8.78 -4.42
CA SER A 88 6.50 8.31 -3.53
C SER A 88 6.85 8.59 -2.07
N THR A 89 5.82 8.78 -1.25
CA THR A 89 5.94 8.91 0.20
C THR A 89 5.42 7.64 0.86
N PHE A 90 6.25 6.97 1.66
CA PHE A 90 5.81 5.79 2.39
C PHE A 90 5.26 6.16 3.77
N VAL A 91 4.05 5.72 4.08
CA VAL A 91 3.36 5.92 5.37
C VAL A 91 3.33 4.59 6.11
N PHE A 92 4.18 4.44 7.13
CA PHE A 92 4.18 3.26 7.98
C PHE A 92 3.25 3.45 9.18
N ASN A 93 2.01 2.96 9.08
CA ASN A 93 1.09 2.98 10.22
C ASN A 93 1.38 1.80 11.16
N PHE A 94 1.49 2.10 12.45
CA PHE A 94 1.63 1.11 13.51
C PHE A 94 0.67 1.42 14.66
N ARG A 95 0.30 0.37 15.39
CA ARG A 95 -0.40 0.49 16.67
C ARG A 95 0.40 -0.27 17.72
N SER A 96 0.29 0.12 18.98
CA SER A 96 0.82 -0.68 20.08
C SER A 96 0.18 -2.07 20.08
N SER A 97 1.00 -3.12 20.19
CA SER A 97 0.50 -4.44 20.56
C SER A 97 0.01 -4.37 22.00
N CYS A 98 -1.16 -4.96 22.29
CA CYS A 98 -1.60 -5.14 23.67
C CYS A 98 -0.61 -6.08 24.35
N ASN A 99 0.39 -5.51 25.01
CA ASN A 99 1.11 -6.14 26.10
C ASN A 99 1.01 -5.16 27.27
N GLU A 100 -0.21 -5.03 27.78
CA GLU A 100 -0.42 -4.50 29.12
C GLU A 100 0.24 -5.51 30.06
N ARG A 101 1.22 -5.03 30.84
CA ARG A 101 1.85 -5.81 31.90
C ARG A 101 0.82 -6.21 32.95
#